data_AF-A0A7C3FJC5-F1
#
_entry.id   AF-A0A7C3FJC5-F1
#
_cell.length_a   1.000
_cell.length_b   1.000
_cell.length_c   1.000
_cell.angle_alpha   90.00
_cell.angle_beta   90.00
_cell.angle_gamma   90.00
#
_symmetry.space_group_name_H-M   'P 1'
#
loop_
_entity.id
_entity.type
_entity.pdbx_description
1 polymer ?
#
loop_
_entity_poly.entity_id
_entity_poly.type
_entity_poly.pdbx_seq_one_letter_code
_entity_poly.pdbx_strand_id
1 'polypeptide(L)' 'MTARTLRLIYPPSLLRTPVIHQLIHDFGISVNILQAQITLDEGWLEIEVSGEADEIDAASKWLSAEGIEVQEIG' A
#
# COMPACT_ATOMS: atom_id res chain seq x y z
N MET A 1 15.63 2.52 -8.97
CA MET A 1 14.22 2.27 -9.39
C MET A 1 13.91 0.78 -9.53
N THR A 2 13.16 0.26 -8.55
CA THR A 2 12.60 -1.11 -8.52
C THR A 2 11.08 -1.02 -8.54
N ALA A 3 10.40 -2.06 -9.02
CA ALA A 3 8.94 -2.19 -8.96
C ALA A 3 8.55 -3.47 -8.21
N ARG A 4 7.49 -3.42 -7.41
CA ARG A 4 6.93 -4.57 -6.67
C ARG A 4 5.41 -4.53 -6.70
N THR A 5 4.78 -5.69 -6.81
CA THR A 5 3.32 -5.80 -6.68
C THR A 5 2.98 -6.19 -5.26
N LEU A 6 2.15 -5.39 -4.60
CA LEU A 6 1.75 -5.57 -3.21
C LEU A 6 0.23 -5.63 -3.13
N ARG A 7 -0.27 -6.57 -2.33
CA ARG A 7 -1.65 -6.60 -1.87
C ARG A 7 -1.73 -6.03 -0.46
N LEU A 8 -2.47 -4.95 -0.32
CA LEU A 8 -2.76 -4.27 0.93
C LEU A 8 -4.14 -4.68 1.40
N ILE A 9 -4.23 -5.27 2.60
CA ILE A 9 -5.52 -5.63 3.22
C ILE A 9 -5.78 -4.63 4.34
N TYR A 10 -6.87 -3.89 4.20
CA TYR A 10 -7.26 -2.80 5.10
C TYR A 10 -8.20 -3.31 6.18
N PRO A 11 -7.92 -3.05 7.46
CA PRO A 11 -8.92 -3.19 8.50
C PRO A 11 -10.00 -2.10 8.34
N PRO A 12 -11.24 -2.34 8.81
CA PRO A 12 -12.33 -1.37 8.67
C PRO A 12 -12.03 0.02 9.26
N SER A 13 -11.16 0.10 10.27
CA SER A 13 -10.73 1.37 10.88
C SER A 13 -9.92 2.27 9.93
N LEU A 14 -9.27 1.70 8.92
CA LEU A 14 -8.37 2.43 8.01
C LEU A 14 -8.98 2.70 6.63
N LEU A 15 -10.22 2.27 6.38
CA LEU A 15 -10.92 2.51 5.12
C LEU A 15 -11.13 4.00 4.80
N ARG A 16 -11.10 4.86 5.84
CA ARG A 16 -11.24 6.32 5.70
C ARG A 16 -9.91 7.07 5.75
N THR A 17 -8.79 6.34 5.83
CA THR A 17 -7.46 6.93 5.88
C THR A 17 -6.87 7.03 4.46
N PRO A 18 -6.30 8.17 4.06
CA PRO A 18 -5.77 8.37 2.71
C PRO A 18 -4.38 7.74 2.54
N VAL A 19 -4.27 6.42 2.75
CA VAL A 19 -3.00 5.69 2.79
C VAL A 19 -2.21 5.81 1.50
N ILE A 20 -2.87 5.67 0.34
CA ILE A 20 -2.19 5.80 -0.97
C ILE A 20 -1.59 7.20 -1.15
N HIS A 21 -2.25 8.24 -0.65
CA HIS A 21 -1.69 9.60 -0.69
C HIS A 21 -0.44 9.71 0.18
N GLN A 22 -0.44 9.14 1.38
CA GLN A 22 0.72 9.12 2.28
C GLN A 22 1.90 8.38 1.66
N LEU A 23 1.64 7.24 0.99
CA LEU A 23 2.67 6.52 0.25
C LEU A 23 3.37 7.41 -0.79
N ILE A 24 2.58 8.11 -1.62
CA ILE A 24 3.13 8.97 -2.67
C ILE A 24 3.84 10.19 -2.09
N HIS A 25 3.25 10.84 -1.10
CA HIS A 25 3.75 12.11 -0.56
C HIS A 25 4.93 11.93 0.38
N ASP A 26 4.87 10.95 1.29
CA ASP A 26 5.82 10.81 2.39
C ASP A 26 7.05 9.96 2.01
N PHE A 27 6.88 9.01 1.07
CA PHE A 27 7.95 8.10 0.61
C PHE A 27 8.38 8.35 -0.85
N GLY A 28 7.70 9.25 -1.57
CA GLY A 28 8.02 9.54 -2.96
C GLY A 28 7.86 8.34 -3.92
N ILE A 29 7.10 7.31 -3.52
CA ILE A 29 6.87 6.13 -4.36
C ILE A 29 5.71 6.37 -5.31
N SER A 30 5.87 5.94 -6.56
CA SER A 30 4.79 5.93 -7.54
C SER A 30 3.93 4.70 -7.32
N VAL A 31 2.61 4.88 -7.35
CA VAL A 31 1.63 3.81 -7.11
C VAL A 31 0.74 3.68 -8.35
N ASN A 32 0.60 2.46 -8.84
CA ASN A 32 -0.35 2.08 -9.88
C ASN A 32 -1.34 1.05 -9.30
N ILE A 33 -2.63 1.31 -9.39
CA ILE A 33 -3.66 0.43 -8.83
C ILE A 33 -4.04 -0.60 -9.89
N LEU A 34 -3.81 -1.88 -9.60
CA LEU A 34 -4.14 -2.99 -10.49
C LEU A 34 -5.55 -3.50 -10.24
N GLN A 35 -5.89 -3.74 -8.97
CA GLN A 35 -7.21 -4.19 -8.54
C GLN A 35 -7.56 -3.59 -7.18
N ALA A 36 -8.85 -3.39 -6.93
CA ALA A 36 -9.32 -2.93 -5.64
C ALA A 36 -10.72 -3.48 -5.38
N GLN A 37 -10.95 -3.92 -4.15
CA GLN A 37 -12.27 -4.21 -3.62
C GLN A 37 -12.39 -3.52 -2.28
N ILE A 38 -13.34 -2.58 -2.18
CA ILE A 38 -13.59 -1.86 -0.94
C ILE A 38 -15.08 -1.96 -0.62
N THR A 39 -15.38 -2.42 0.58
CA THR A 39 -16.73 -2.48 1.14
C THR A 39 -16.77 -1.65 2.44
N LEU A 40 -17.89 -1.70 3.17
CA LEU A 40 -18.02 -0.98 4.44
C LEU A 40 -17.22 -1.64 5.57
N ASP A 41 -17.01 -2.95 5.49
CA ASP A 41 -16.47 -3.77 6.58
C ASP A 41 -15.06 -4.27 6.29
N GLU A 42 -14.71 -4.43 5.01
CA GLU A 42 -13.42 -4.93 4.57
C GLU A 42 -12.98 -4.25 3.26
N GLY A 43 -11.67 -4.17 3.04
CA GLY A 43 -11.13 -3.72 1.77
C GLY A 43 -9.73 -4.26 1.51
N TRP A 44 -9.43 -4.50 0.24
CA TRP A 44 -8.08 -4.81 -0.21
C TRP A 44 -7.77 -4.09 -1.52
N LEU A 45 -6.50 -3.78 -1.72
CA LEU A 45 -5.97 -3.19 -2.95
C LEU A 45 -4.75 -3.99 -3.40
N GLU A 46 -4.70 -4.34 -4.67
CA GLU A 46 -3.47 -4.77 -5.34
C GLU A 46 -2.90 -3.60 -6.11
N ILE A 47 -1.68 -3.24 -5.75
CA ILE A 47 -0.97 -2.09 -6.31
C ILE A 47 0.41 -2.51 -6.79
N GLU A 48 0.87 -1.91 -7.86
CA GLU A 48 2.27 -1.90 -8.23
C GLU A 48 2.89 -0.62 -7.67
N VAL A 49 3.95 -0.77 -6.87
CA VAL A 49 4.73 0.34 -6.33
C VAL A 49 6.07 0.42 -7.05
N SER A 50 6.51 1.62 -7.41
CA SER A 50 7.80 1.85 -8.04
C SER A 50 8.53 3.07 -7.45
N GLY A 51 9.84 2.93 -7.27
CA GLY A 51 10.65 3.92 -6.58
C GLY A 51 12.03 3.38 -6.19
N GLU A 52 12.67 4.05 -5.25
CA GLU A 52 13.91 3.56 -4.64
C GLU A 52 13.62 2.41 -3.67
N ALA A 53 14.50 1.41 -3.65
CA ALA A 53 14.26 0.17 -2.89
C ALA A 53 14.11 0.44 -1.39
N ASP A 54 14.93 1.33 -0.83
CA ASP A 54 14.90 1.71 0.58
C ASP A 54 13.58 2.40 0.97
N GLU A 55 13.02 3.23 0.07
CA GLU A 55 11.73 3.91 0.27
C GLU A 55 10.56 2.92 0.21
N ILE A 56 10.60 1.95 -0.70
CA ILE A 56 9.59 0.88 -0.79
C ILE A 56 9.63 0.01 0.48
N ASP A 57 10.81 -0.30 0.99
CA ASP A 57 10.98 -1.06 2.23
C ASP A 57 10.51 -0.26 3.46
N ALA A 58 10.79 1.03 3.52
CA ALA A 58 10.32 1.94 4.57
C ALA A 58 8.80 2.06 4.55
N ALA A 59 8.20 2.25 3.38
CA ALA A 59 6.77 2.32 3.18
C ALA A 59 6.07 1.02 3.61
N SER A 60 6.63 -0.14 3.24
CA SER A 60 6.06 -1.45 3.62
C SER A 60 6.06 -1.68 5.13
N LYS A 61 7.13 -1.25 5.82
CA LYS A 61 7.20 -1.29 7.28
C LYS A 61 6.19 -0.33 7.93
N TRP A 62 6.03 0.86 7.37
CA TRP A 62 5.05 1.83 7.86
C TRP A 62 3.62 1.31 7.71
N LEU A 63 3.25 0.76 6.54
CA LEU A 63 1.94 0.12 6.32
C LEU A 63 1.64 -0.96 7.37
N SER A 64 2.62 -1.83 7.63
CA SER A 64 2.49 -2.88 8.66
C SER A 64 2.32 -2.30 10.07
N ALA A 65 3.00 -1.19 10.37
CA ALA A 65 2.89 -0.50 11.66
C ALA A 65 1.53 0.18 11.86
N GLU A 66 0.91 0.69 10.80
CA GLU A 66 -0.46 1.22 10.82
C GLU A 66 -1.50 0.11 11.01
N GLY A 67 -1.12 -1.15 10.81
CA GLY A 67 -2.00 -2.33 10.91
C GLY A 67 -2.59 -2.77 9.57
N ILE A 68 -2.03 -2.31 8.46
CA ILE A 68 -2.36 -2.79 7.11
C ILE A 68 -1.51 -4.02 6.84
N GLU A 69 -2.16 -5.12 6.48
CA GLU A 69 -1.43 -6.32 6.09
C GLU A 69 -0.90 -6.13 4.66
N VAL A 70 0.41 -6.35 4.49
CA VAL A 70 1.10 -6.23 3.21
C VAL A 70 1.53 -7.62 2.76
N GLN A 71 1.06 -8.04 1.60
CA GLN A 71 1.46 -9.29 0.95
C GLN A 71 2.14 -8.98 -0.37
N GLU A 72 3.35 -9.48 -0.60
CA GLU A 72 4.02 -9.33 -1.88
C GLU A 72 3.48 -10.37 -2.87
N ILE A 73 3.07 -9.91 -4.05
CA ILE A 73 2.52 -10.74 -5.12
C ILE A 73 3.59 -10.88 -6.21
N GLY A 74 4.00 -12.11 -6.48
CA GLY A 74 5.06 -12.47 -7.43
C GLY A 74 4.54 -13.21 -8.65
#